data_AF-X7YNS3-F1
#
_entry.id   AF-X7YNS3-F1
#
_cell.length_a   1.000
_cell.length_b   1.000
_cell.length_c   1.000
_cell.angle_alpha   90.00
_cell.angle_beta   90.00
_cell.angle_gamma   90.00
#
_symmetry.space_group_name_H-M   'P 1'
#
loop_
_entity.id
_entity.type
_entity.pdbx_description
1 polymer ?
#
loop_
_entity_poly.entity_id
_entity_poly.type
_entity_poly.pdbx_seq_one_letter_code
_entity_poly.pdbx_strand_id
1 'polypeptide(L)'
;MGEILLNSMDADGTQAGFDLPMLRAVRAAVTVPVIASGGAGAVEHFAPAVFAGADAVLAASVFHFRQLSIGQVKAAMAAAGITVR
;
A
#
# COMPACT_ATOMS: atom_id res chain seq x y z
N MET A 1 -10.43 -14.44 -14.21
CA MET A 1 -9.39 -13.43 -14.47
C MET A 1 -9.05 -12.81 -13.13
N GLY A 2 -7.77 -12.85 -12.75
CA GLY A 2 -7.31 -12.71 -11.35
C GLY A 2 -6.83 -11.32 -10.97
N GLU A 3 -6.36 -11.21 -9.72
CA GLU A 3 -5.78 -10.02 -9.10
C GLU A 3 -4.28 -10.26 -8.86
N ILE A 4 -3.47 -9.20 -8.91
CA ILE A 4 -2.03 -9.27 -8.65
C ILE A 4 -1.77 -8.80 -7.23
N LEU A 5 -1.27 -9.70 -6.38
CA LEU A 5 -0.68 -9.34 -5.10
C LEU A 5 0.80 -9.02 -5.32
N LEU A 6 1.12 -7.72 -5.32
CA LEU A 6 2.47 -7.23 -5.51
C LEU A 6 3.16 -7.10 -4.16
N ASN A 7 3.92 -8.12 -3.78
CA ASN A 7 4.73 -8.11 -2.57
C ASN A 7 6.15 -7.63 -2.89
N SER A 8 6.57 -6.49 -2.32
CA SER A 8 7.98 -6.09 -2.40
C SER A 8 8.74 -6.74 -1.25
N MET A 9 9.54 -7.76 -1.58
CA MET A 9 10.41 -8.46 -0.62
C MET A 9 11.52 -7.54 -0.09
N ASP A 10 12.01 -6.62 -0.92
CA ASP A 10 13.04 -5.64 -0.53
C ASP A 10 12.51 -4.61 0.46
N ALA A 11 11.22 -4.26 0.35
CA ALA A 11 10.56 -3.39 1.31
C ALA A 11 10.05 -4.14 2.54
N ASP A 12 9.83 -5.46 2.46
CA ASP A 12 9.26 -6.25 3.54
C ASP A 12 10.19 -6.25 4.79
N GLY A 13 9.61 -5.92 5.94
CA GLY A 13 10.36 -5.76 7.20
C GLY A 13 11.17 -4.45 7.35
N THR A 14 11.36 -3.64 6.31
CA THR A 14 12.11 -2.37 6.40
C THR A 14 11.32 -1.24 7.05
N GLN A 15 9.99 -1.32 7.00
CA GLN A 15 9.06 -0.27 7.41
C GLN A 15 9.29 1.09 6.70
N ALA A 16 9.98 1.10 5.55
CA ALA A 16 10.39 2.31 4.83
C ALA A 16 9.36 2.80 3.78
N GLY A 17 8.24 2.10 3.64
CA GLY A 17 7.19 2.38 2.65
C GLY A 17 7.07 1.31 1.57
N PHE A 18 6.05 1.45 0.72
CA PHE A 18 5.86 0.56 -0.43
C PHE A 18 6.85 0.91 -1.55
N ASP A 19 7.16 -0.08 -2.40
CA ASP A 19 7.98 0.12 -3.58
C ASP A 19 7.19 0.82 -4.71
N LEU A 20 7.19 2.16 -4.68
CA LEU A 20 6.45 2.98 -5.65
C LEU A 20 6.98 2.83 -7.09
N PRO A 21 8.30 2.78 -7.36
CA PRO A 21 8.81 2.50 -8.70
C PRO A 21 8.31 1.17 -9.27
N MET A 22 8.39 0.09 -8.49
CA MET A 22 7.88 -1.23 -8.89
C MET A 22 6.37 -1.19 -9.16
N LEU A 23 5.61 -0.56 -8.27
CA LEU A 23 4.16 -0.44 -8.42
C LEU A 23 3.76 0.32 -9.69
N ARG A 24 4.44 1.43 -10.01
CA ARG A 24 4.21 2.18 -11.25
C ARG A 24 4.54 1.34 -12.48
N ALA A 25 5.65 0.60 -12.46
CA ALA A 25 6.06 -0.27 -13.56
C ALA A 25 5.03 -1.38 -13.81
N VAL A 26 4.54 -2.03 -12.74
CA VAL A 26 3.51 -3.07 -12.85
C VAL A 26 2.19 -2.48 -13.32
N ARG A 27 1.75 -1.36 -12.74
CA ARG A 27 0.51 -0.67 -13.15
C ARG A 27 0.49 -0.33 -14.63
N ALA A 28 1.64 0.06 -15.20
CA ALA A 28 1.77 0.37 -16.62
C ALA A 28 1.67 -0.89 -17.52
N ALA A 29 2.02 -2.07 -16.99
CA ALA A 29 2.03 -3.33 -17.74
C ALA A 29 0.72 -4.11 -17.67
N VAL A 30 -0.15 -3.83 -16.68
CA VAL A 30 -1.34 -4.64 -16.40
C VAL A 30 -2.59 -3.78 -16.31
N THR A 31 -3.74 -4.35 -16.68
CA THR A 31 -5.07 -3.73 -16.50
C THR A 31 -5.85 -4.31 -15.32
N VAL A 32 -5.46 -5.50 -14.85
CA VAL A 32 -6.07 -6.15 -13.68
C VAL A 32 -5.79 -5.39 -12.38
N PRO A 33 -6.61 -5.60 -11.33
CA PRO A 33 -6.37 -4.98 -10.02
C PRO A 33 -5.01 -5.37 -9.43
N VAL A 34 -4.36 -4.40 -8.78
CA VAL A 34 -3.06 -4.56 -8.12
C VAL A 34 -3.19 -4.23 -6.64
N ILE A 35 -2.88 -5.21 -5.78
CA ILE A 35 -2.75 -5.02 -4.33
C ILE A 35 -1.26 -4.78 -4.02
N ALA A 36 -0.93 -3.62 -3.43
CA ALA A 36 0.41 -3.39 -2.91
C ALA A 36 0.56 -4.03 -1.51
N SER A 37 1.59 -4.84 -1.31
CA SER A 37 1.91 -5.52 -0.06
C SER A 37 3.39 -5.34 0.30
N GLY A 38 3.66 -5.19 1.61
CA GLY A 38 5.01 -5.08 2.15
C GLY A 38 5.51 -3.64 2.35
N GLY A 39 6.33 -3.44 3.38
CA GLY A 39 7.06 -2.18 3.61
C GLY A 39 6.34 -1.03 4.31
N ALA A 40 5.01 -1.07 4.46
CA ALA A 40 4.29 -0.05 5.24
C ALA A 40 4.81 0.02 6.69
N GLY A 41 4.98 1.25 7.20
CA GLY A 41 5.57 1.54 8.50
C GLY A 41 4.95 2.76 9.19
N ALA A 42 4.52 3.74 8.39
CA ALA A 42 3.83 4.94 8.82
C ALA A 42 2.57 5.19 7.97
N VAL A 43 1.62 6.02 8.45
CA VAL A 43 0.36 6.30 7.74
C VAL A 43 0.60 7.01 6.40
N GLU A 44 1.70 7.76 6.33
CA GLU A 44 2.17 8.49 5.16
C GLU A 44 2.58 7.57 4.01
N HIS A 45 2.85 6.29 4.28
CA HIS A 45 3.24 5.33 3.26
C HIS A 45 2.06 4.86 2.40
N PHE A 46 0.82 4.96 2.88
CA PHE A 46 -0.34 4.36 2.21
C PHE A 46 -0.86 5.18 1.02
N ALA A 47 -0.99 6.50 1.17
CA ALA A 47 -1.50 7.36 0.09
C ALA A 47 -0.61 7.34 -1.17
N PRO A 48 0.74 7.42 -1.08
CA PRO A 48 1.62 7.30 -2.23
C PRO A 48 1.46 5.99 -3.02
N ALA A 49 1.16 4.86 -2.36
CA ALA A 49 0.94 3.59 -3.04
C ALA A 49 -0.34 3.64 -3.90
N VAL A 50 -1.43 4.18 -3.37
CA VAL A 50 -2.67 4.36 -4.16
C VAL A 50 -2.43 5.29 -5.34
N PHE A 51 -1.74 6.42 -5.14
CA PHE A 51 -1.39 7.34 -6.24
C PHE A 51 -0.43 6.75 -7.27
N ALA A 52 0.39 5.78 -6.89
CA ALA A 52 1.26 5.04 -7.80
C ALA A 52 0.51 3.96 -8.61
N GLY A 53 -0.76 3.68 -8.28
CA GLY A 53 -1.65 2.82 -9.05
C GLY A 53 -2.10 1.55 -8.35
N ALA A 54 -1.89 1.42 -7.03
CA ALA A 54 -2.49 0.34 -6.27
C ALA A 54 -4.01 0.53 -6.14
N ASP A 55 -4.74 -0.54 -6.40
CA ASP A 55 -6.20 -0.60 -6.18
C ASP A 55 -6.53 -0.91 -4.72
N ALA A 56 -5.63 -1.64 -4.04
CA ALA A 56 -5.70 -1.89 -2.61
C ALA A 56 -4.30 -1.93 -2.00
N VAL A 57 -4.25 -1.72 -0.68
CA VAL A 57 -3.02 -1.75 0.12
C VAL A 57 -3.18 -2.76 1.25
N LEU A 58 -2.16 -3.59 1.42
CA LEU A 58 -2.10 -4.63 2.43
C LEU A 58 -0.89 -4.37 3.33
N ALA A 59 -1.15 -4.33 4.64
CA ALA A 59 -0.12 -4.26 5.66
C ALA A 59 -0.48 -5.20 6.82
N ALA A 60 0.47 -5.97 7.32
CA ALA A 60 0.24 -6.95 8.39
C ALA A 60 0.95 -6.57 9.69
N SER A 61 2.28 -6.37 9.64
CA SER A 61 3.12 -6.11 10.81
C SER A 61 2.69 -4.87 11.60
N VAL A 62 2.45 -3.75 10.93
CA VAL A 62 2.04 -2.48 11.58
C VAL A 62 0.72 -2.59 12.35
N PHE A 63 -0.21 -3.46 11.91
CA PHE A 63 -1.48 -3.69 12.61
C PHE A 63 -1.34 -4.76 13.69
N HIS A 64 -0.59 -5.83 13.43
CA HIS A 64 -0.37 -6.91 14.39
C HIS A 64 0.36 -6.41 15.64
N PHE A 65 1.37 -5.55 15.46
CA PHE A 65 2.11 -4.91 16.55
C PHE A 65 1.46 -3.62 17.07
N ARG A 66 0.25 -3.28 16.61
CA ARG A 66 -0.50 -2.06 17.00
C ARG A 66 0.30 -0.76 16.88
N GLN A 67 1.24 -0.70 15.95
CA GLN A 67 1.99 0.52 15.65
C GLN A 67 1.08 1.55 14.96
N LEU A 68 0.18 1.06 14.11
CA LEU A 68 -0.86 1.83 13.47
C LEU A 68 -2.21 1.15 13.71
N SER A 69 -3.27 1.95 13.71
CA SER A 69 -4.65 1.48 13.66
C SER A 69 -5.23 1.66 12.27
N ILE A 70 -6.22 0.83 11.92
CA ILE A 70 -6.99 0.99 10.67
C ILE A 70 -7.61 2.39 10.58
N GLY A 71 -8.09 2.94 11.71
CA GLY A 71 -8.67 4.28 11.78
C GLY A 71 -7.67 5.38 11.41
N GLN A 72 -6.44 5.30 11.91
CA GLN A 72 -5.37 6.26 11.58
C GLN A 72 -5.02 6.22 10.10
N VAL A 73 -4.89 5.02 9.52
CA VAL A 73 -4.62 4.85 8.09
C VAL A 73 -5.77 5.42 7.25
N LYS A 74 -7.02 5.07 7.58
CA LYS A 74 -8.20 5.61 6.89
C LYS A 74 -8.27 7.13 6.96
N ALA A 75 -8.00 7.72 8.14
CA ALA A 75 -8.00 9.17 8.31
C ALA A 75 -6.93 9.85 7.45
N ALA A 76 -5.71 9.30 7.40
CA ALA A 76 -4.63 9.83 6.57
C ALA A 76 -4.95 9.73 5.07
N MET A 77 -5.50 8.60 4.63
CA MET A 77 -5.93 8.41 3.25
C MET A 77 -7.08 9.35 2.86
N ALA A 78 -8.07 9.52 3.74
CA ALA A 78 -9.16 10.46 3.53
C ALA A 78 -8.66 11.92 3.46
N ALA A 79 -7.71 12.29 4.33
CA ALA A 79 -7.08 13.62 4.30
C ALA A 79 -6.28 13.87 3.00
N ALA A 80 -5.76 12.81 2.37
CA ALA A 80 -5.14 12.87 1.06
C ALA A 80 -6.14 12.86 -0.12
N GLY A 81 -7.45 12.85 0.15
CA GLY A 81 -8.50 12.82 -0.88
C GLY A 81 -8.81 11.43 -1.44
N ILE A 82 -8.31 10.36 -0.81
CA ILE A 82 -8.59 8.98 -1.22
C ILE A 82 -9.86 8.50 -0.54
N THR A 83 -10.81 8.00 -1.33
CA THR A 83 -12.04 7.40 -0.78
C THR A 83 -11.71 6.06 -0.12
N VAL A 84 -11.94 5.97 1.19
CA VAL A 84 -11.74 4.77 2.00
C VAL A 84 -13.08 4.25 2.52
N ARG A 85 -13.23 2.93 2.63
CA ARG A 85 -14.42 2.24 3.13
C ARG A 85 -14.10 1.62 4.48
#